data_AF-A0A1J4SC30-F1
#
_entry.id   AF-A0A1J4SC30-F1
#
_cell.length_a   1.000
_cell.length_b   1.000
_cell.length_c   1.000
_cell.angle_alpha   90.00
_cell.angle_beta   90.00
_cell.angle_gamma   90.00
#
_symmetry.space_group_name_H-M   'P 1'
#
loop_
_entity.id
_entity.type
_entity.pdbx_description
1 polymer ?
#
loop_
_entity_poly.entity_id
_entity_poly.type
_entity_poly.pdbx_seq_one_letter_code
_entity_poly.pdbx_strand_id
1 'polypeptide(L)'
;MTLNLCTKEDIDSYYQGGKRLIFLQNRLARMAKEAKEQGGLLSQAVAAILLGVRQETVSHLVEDYQKRTGKIIPLRGIVHDIGRSLSHKKWIVSLYEKGYTEQEISYLTDHHLSSISRYLRRYKQVKELIKEMKEEPTIERIARLLRISEYLAREYLHLLTELKQITWNNKAIFKSRQEYREEKLAKEDSNSKSEEKNLQKCPKFQRSQGWDTSLYPPSSEEKSLIHNEILSTV
;
A
#
# COMPACT_ATOMS: atom_id res chain seq x y z
N MET A 1 30.85 -1.02 -1.65
CA MET A 1 29.64 -0.19 -1.53
C MET A 1 29.68 0.44 -0.14
N THR A 2 29.67 1.76 -0.04
CA THR A 2 29.80 2.50 1.23
C THR A 2 28.59 3.39 1.42
N LEU A 3 27.92 3.32 2.58
CA LEU A 3 26.74 4.13 2.90
C LEU A 3 26.98 4.94 4.17
N ASN A 4 26.79 6.25 4.10
CA ASN A 4 26.95 7.16 5.22
C ASN A 4 25.69 7.16 6.10
N LEU A 5 25.66 6.21 7.04
CA LEU A 5 24.56 6.06 8.00
C LEU A 5 24.39 7.31 8.86
N CYS A 6 25.47 7.95 9.29
CA CYS A 6 25.47 9.16 10.09
C CYS A 6 26.66 10.03 9.67
N THR A 7 26.44 11.32 9.49
CA THR A 7 27.46 12.31 9.11
C THR A 7 27.67 13.30 10.24
N LYS A 8 28.72 14.11 10.16
CA LYS A 8 28.99 15.12 11.19
C LYS A 8 27.86 16.15 11.28
N GLU A 9 27.30 16.53 10.13
CA GLU A 9 26.17 17.45 10.01
C GLU A 9 24.91 16.92 10.70
N ASP A 10 24.70 15.61 10.65
CA ASP A 10 23.58 14.95 11.33
C ASP A 10 23.73 15.05 12.86
N ILE A 11 24.95 14.83 13.36
CA ILE A 11 25.30 14.92 14.78
C ILE A 11 25.13 16.36 15.26
N ASP A 12 25.66 17.33 14.52
CA ASP A 12 25.56 18.76 14.84
C ASP A 12 24.10 19.23 14.85
N SER A 13 23.30 18.80 13.87
CA SER A 13 21.86 19.12 13.81
C SER A 13 21.08 18.51 14.97
N TYR A 14 21.47 17.32 15.44
CA TYR A 14 20.86 16.69 16.61
C TYR A 14 21.16 17.47 17.89
N TYR A 15 22.42 17.89 18.09
CA TYR A 15 22.82 18.72 19.24
C TYR A 15 22.14 20.08 19.27
N GLN A 16 21.84 20.67 18.11
CA GLN A 16 21.12 21.94 17.98
C GLN A 16 19.60 21.82 18.25
N GLY A 17 19.11 20.66 18.68
CA GLY A 17 17.68 20.45 18.96
C GLY A 17 16.83 20.23 17.71
N GLY A 18 17.44 19.79 16.60
CA GLY A 18 16.73 19.46 15.37
C GLY A 18 15.65 18.39 15.58
N LYS A 19 14.53 18.51 14.86
CA LYS A 19 13.45 17.51 14.93
C LYS A 19 13.95 16.16 14.42
N ARG A 20 13.83 15.11 15.24
CA ARG A 20 14.22 13.72 14.92
C ARG A 20 13.70 13.24 13.55
N LEU A 21 12.47 13.60 13.18
CA LEU A 21 11.89 13.20 11.89
C LEU A 21 12.64 13.82 10.70
N ILE A 22 13.02 15.10 10.76
CA ILE A 22 13.75 15.77 9.68
C ILE A 22 15.13 15.13 9.48
N PHE A 23 15.80 14.82 10.59
CA PHE A 23 17.06 14.08 10.60
C PHE A 23 16.93 12.70 9.93
N LEU A 24 15.93 11.89 10.31
CA LEU A 24 15.71 10.58 9.71
C LEU A 24 15.38 10.67 8.20
N GLN A 25 14.61 11.67 7.80
CA GLN A 25 14.30 11.92 6.39
C GLN A 25 15.57 12.23 5.58
N ASN A 26 16.44 13.12 6.09
CA ASN A 26 17.67 13.49 5.41
C ASN A 26 18.66 12.33 5.31
N ARG A 27 18.80 11.54 6.39
CA ARG A 27 19.60 10.31 6.40
C ARG A 27 19.10 9.30 5.38
N LEU A 28 17.79 9.06 5.36
CA LEU A 28 17.15 8.17 4.38
C LEU A 28 17.43 8.61 2.95
N ALA A 29 17.23 9.89 2.66
CA ALA A 29 17.46 10.47 1.34
C ALA A 29 18.92 10.31 0.90
N ARG A 30 19.88 10.59 1.79
CA ARG A 30 21.31 10.44 1.50
C ARG A 30 21.70 8.99 1.24
N MET A 31 21.35 8.06 2.12
CA MET A 31 21.67 6.64 1.95
C MET A 31 21.06 6.06 0.67
N ALA A 32 19.81 6.41 0.34
CA ALA A 32 19.17 5.96 -0.88
C ALA A 32 19.87 6.51 -2.13
N LYS A 33 20.28 7.78 -2.10
CA LYS A 33 21.02 8.41 -3.19
C LYS A 33 22.39 7.76 -3.39
N GLU A 34 23.16 7.59 -2.33
CA GLU A 34 24.47 6.92 -2.37
C GLU A 34 24.35 5.48 -2.87
N ALA A 35 23.32 4.75 -2.44
CA ALA A 35 23.06 3.41 -2.93
C ALA A 35 22.82 3.42 -4.45
N LYS A 36 21.97 4.34 -4.94
CA LYS A 36 21.68 4.49 -6.37
C LYS A 36 22.93 4.83 -7.19
N GLU A 37 23.74 5.77 -6.71
CA GLU A 37 25.01 6.18 -7.36
C GLU A 37 25.99 5.01 -7.49
N GLN A 38 25.92 4.03 -6.58
CA GLN A 38 26.74 2.82 -6.59
C GLN A 38 26.11 1.66 -7.36
N GLY A 39 25.00 1.89 -8.08
CA GLY A 39 24.28 0.87 -8.85
C GLY A 39 23.38 -0.05 -8.01
N GLY A 40 23.21 0.25 -6.72
CA GLY A 40 22.31 -0.48 -5.81
C GLY A 40 21.00 0.28 -5.53
N LEU A 41 20.01 -0.38 -4.96
CA LEU A 41 18.77 0.27 -4.52
C LEU A 41 18.34 -0.26 -3.16
N LEU A 42 18.02 0.65 -2.23
CA LEU A 42 17.51 0.28 -0.91
C LEU A 42 16.02 -0.07 -0.97
N SER A 43 15.64 -1.20 -0.41
CA SER A 43 14.22 -1.50 -0.15
C SER A 43 13.76 -0.77 1.12
N GLN A 44 12.44 -0.55 1.24
CA GLN A 44 11.84 0.03 2.46
C GLN A 44 12.20 -0.79 3.71
N ALA A 45 12.22 -2.12 3.60
CA ALA A 45 12.58 -3.03 4.69
C ALA A 45 14.05 -2.88 5.11
N VAL A 46 14.99 -2.84 4.16
CA VAL A 46 16.41 -2.64 4.46
C VAL A 46 16.65 -1.25 5.05
N ALA A 47 16.04 -0.21 4.47
CA ALA A 47 16.11 1.14 5.00
C ALA A 47 15.58 1.23 6.45
N ALA A 48 14.52 0.49 6.78
CA ALA A 48 13.97 0.44 8.13
C ALA A 48 14.98 -0.14 9.13
N ILE A 49 15.65 -1.24 8.76
CA ILE A 49 16.70 -1.87 9.57
C ILE A 49 17.87 -0.90 9.77
N LEU A 50 18.36 -0.26 8.71
CA LEU A 50 19.49 0.68 8.78
C LEU A 50 19.19 1.92 9.64
N LEU A 51 17.93 2.36 9.66
CA LEU A 51 17.49 3.51 10.46
C LEU A 51 17.07 3.15 11.89
N GLY A 52 16.88 1.86 12.19
CA GLY A 52 16.32 1.39 13.46
C GLY A 52 14.86 1.81 13.66
N VAL A 53 14.06 1.78 12.61
CA VAL A 53 12.63 2.14 12.64
C VAL A 53 11.77 1.02 12.04
N ARG A 54 10.45 1.12 12.20
CA ARG A 54 9.51 0.20 11.54
C ARG A 54 9.39 0.54 10.05
N GLN A 55 9.09 -0.46 9.22
CA GLN A 55 8.96 -0.26 7.77
C GLN A 55 7.87 0.77 7.41
N GLU A 56 6.77 0.79 8.16
CA GLU A 56 5.69 1.77 8.00
C GLU A 56 6.18 3.20 8.25
N THR A 57 7.09 3.38 9.21
CA THR A 57 7.70 4.68 9.49
C THR A 57 8.51 5.17 8.29
N VAL A 58 9.20 4.29 7.58
CA VAL A 58 9.98 4.67 6.38
C VAL A 58 9.05 5.19 5.29
N SER A 59 7.88 4.58 5.10
CA SER A 59 6.87 5.09 4.16
C SER A 59 6.45 6.54 4.49
N HIS A 60 6.15 6.83 5.76
CA HIS A 60 5.81 8.20 6.17
C HIS A 60 6.99 9.17 6.01
N LEU A 61 8.22 8.75 6.33
CA LEU A 61 9.42 9.58 6.14
C LEU A 61 9.62 9.95 4.67
N VAL A 62 9.37 9.02 3.74
CA VAL A 62 9.45 9.29 2.29
C VAL A 62 8.41 10.32 1.86
N GLU A 63 7.16 10.14 2.27
CA GLU A 63 6.08 11.07 1.93
C GLU A 63 6.33 12.48 2.49
N ASP A 64 6.72 12.57 3.76
CA ASP A 64 6.97 13.86 4.41
C ASP A 64 8.21 14.56 3.85
N TYR A 65 9.26 13.80 3.49
CA TYR A 65 10.42 14.34 2.77
C TYR A 65 10.00 14.92 1.42
N GLN A 66 9.19 14.20 0.65
CA GLN A 66 8.70 14.65 -0.64
C GLN A 66 7.83 15.91 -0.51
N LYS A 67 6.91 15.96 0.46
CA LYS A 67 6.10 17.16 0.75
C LYS A 67 6.97 18.36 1.13
N ARG A 68 8.00 18.15 1.95
CA ARG A 68 8.89 19.21 2.45
C ARG A 68 9.85 19.75 1.40
N THR A 69 10.37 18.89 0.52
CA THR A 69 11.49 19.24 -0.37
C THR A 69 11.13 19.25 -1.85
N GLY A 70 10.00 18.64 -2.23
CA GLY A 70 9.64 18.36 -3.62
C GLY A 70 10.51 17.28 -4.28
N LYS A 71 11.48 16.70 -3.57
CA LYS A 71 12.42 15.70 -4.10
C LYS A 71 12.01 14.29 -3.74
N ILE A 72 12.42 13.34 -4.57
CA ILE A 72 12.09 11.92 -4.42
C ILE A 72 13.29 11.15 -3.88
N ILE A 73 13.01 10.24 -2.95
CA ILE A 73 14.00 9.31 -2.41
C ILE A 73 14.03 8.08 -3.33
N PRO A 74 15.18 7.74 -3.95
CA PRO A 74 15.28 6.66 -4.94
C PRO A 74 15.34 5.28 -4.29
N LEU A 75 14.27 4.86 -3.61
CA LEU A 75 14.15 3.50 -3.07
C LEU A 75 13.77 2.51 -4.17
N ARG A 76 14.11 1.23 -3.98
CA ARG A 76 13.80 0.14 -4.93
C ARG A 76 12.33 0.10 -5.32
N GLY A 77 11.43 0.27 -4.35
CA GLY A 77 9.99 0.29 -4.60
C GLY A 77 9.52 1.47 -5.46
N ILE A 78 10.26 2.57 -5.41
CA ILE A 78 10.02 3.79 -6.18
C ILE A 78 10.63 3.68 -7.57
N VAL A 79 11.91 3.37 -7.66
CA VAL A 79 12.66 3.34 -8.93
C VAL A 79 12.14 2.26 -9.87
N HIS A 80 11.74 1.10 -9.33
CA HIS A 80 11.19 0.00 -10.13
C HIS A 80 9.66 -0.03 -10.15
N ASP A 81 8.99 0.95 -9.55
CA ASP A 81 7.52 0.99 -9.45
C ASP A 81 6.91 -0.32 -8.89
N ILE A 82 7.54 -0.89 -7.86
CA ILE A 82 7.12 -2.16 -7.23
C ILE A 82 6.04 -1.89 -6.15
N GLY A 83 5.70 -0.62 -5.87
CA GLY A 83 4.79 -0.22 -4.80
C GLY A 83 3.46 0.41 -5.26
N ARG A 84 2.53 0.56 -4.32
CA ARG A 84 1.24 1.27 -4.49
C ARG A 84 1.38 2.80 -4.45
N SER A 85 2.47 3.33 -4.99
CA SER A 85 2.82 4.75 -4.82
C SER A 85 1.98 5.62 -5.75
N LEU A 86 0.74 5.91 -5.32
CA LEU A 86 -0.13 6.96 -5.85
C LEU A 86 0.64 8.27 -6.11
N SER A 87 1.66 8.57 -5.32
CA SER A 87 2.48 9.78 -5.43
C SER A 87 3.26 9.88 -6.75
N HIS A 88 3.83 8.80 -7.27
CA HIS A 88 4.61 8.85 -8.52
C HIS A 88 3.72 9.06 -9.74
N LYS A 89 2.66 8.27 -9.81
CA LYS A 89 1.64 8.42 -10.85
C LYS A 89 1.00 9.80 -10.81
N LYS A 90 0.68 10.32 -9.61
CA LYS A 90 0.16 11.68 -9.43
C LYS A 90 1.13 12.73 -9.94
N TRP A 91 2.42 12.61 -9.61
CA TRP A 91 3.42 13.59 -10.00
C TRP A 91 3.62 13.63 -11.53
N ILE A 92 3.76 12.47 -12.16
CA ILE A 92 3.88 12.32 -13.62
C ILE A 92 2.65 12.90 -14.32
N VAL A 93 1.44 12.53 -13.90
CA VAL A 93 0.20 13.04 -14.50
C VAL A 93 0.05 14.55 -14.28
N SER A 94 0.43 15.06 -13.10
CA SER A 94 0.39 16.50 -12.81
C SER A 94 1.34 17.31 -13.69
N LEU A 95 2.53 16.79 -13.98
CA LEU A 95 3.47 17.44 -14.91
C LEU A 95 2.93 17.38 -16.34
N TYR A 96 2.36 16.25 -16.76
CA TYR A 96 1.72 16.14 -18.07
C TYR A 96 0.59 17.15 -18.27
N GLU A 97 -0.30 17.31 -17.28
CA GLU A 97 -1.39 18.30 -17.34
C GLU A 97 -0.89 19.76 -17.30
N LYS A 98 0.34 19.99 -16.82
CA LYS A 98 1.02 21.30 -16.92
C LYS A 98 1.68 21.56 -18.28
N GLY A 99 1.59 20.61 -19.22
CA GLY A 99 2.11 20.74 -20.59
C GLY A 99 3.52 20.21 -20.81
N TYR A 100 4.14 19.54 -19.82
CA TYR A 100 5.46 18.94 -20.00
C TYR A 100 5.41 17.71 -20.91
N THR A 101 6.43 17.55 -21.74
CA THR A 101 6.62 16.36 -22.60
C THR A 101 7.07 15.16 -21.79
N GLU A 102 6.88 13.94 -22.33
CA GLU A 102 7.32 12.71 -21.64
C GLU A 102 8.83 12.70 -21.37
N GLN A 103 9.63 13.33 -22.24
CA GLN A 103 11.07 13.46 -22.10
C GLN A 103 11.46 14.39 -20.95
N GLU A 104 10.81 15.56 -20.85
CA GLU A 104 11.02 16.48 -19.73
C GLU A 104 10.57 15.86 -18.41
N ILE A 105 9.44 15.14 -18.41
CA ILE A 105 8.98 14.40 -17.23
C ILE A 105 10.01 13.34 -16.84
N SER A 106 10.56 12.58 -17.80
CA SER A 106 11.61 11.60 -17.55
C SER A 106 12.82 12.24 -16.86
N TYR A 107 13.25 13.40 -17.34
CA TYR A 107 14.36 14.15 -16.74
C TYR A 107 14.03 14.66 -15.32
N LEU A 108 12.84 15.22 -15.12
CA LEU A 108 12.42 15.78 -13.83
C LEU A 108 12.13 14.72 -12.76
N THR A 109 11.63 13.56 -13.18
CA THR A 109 11.17 12.49 -12.29
C THR A 109 12.17 11.34 -12.17
N ASP A 110 13.24 11.35 -12.97
CA ASP A 110 14.26 10.29 -12.99
C ASP A 110 13.62 8.91 -13.22
N HIS A 111 12.65 8.89 -14.14
CA HIS A 111 11.87 7.71 -14.52
C HIS A 111 12.15 7.33 -15.96
N HIS A 112 12.13 6.02 -16.22
CA HIS A 112 12.24 5.52 -17.57
C HIS A 112 11.00 5.90 -18.40
N LEU A 113 11.22 6.26 -19.65
CA LEU A 113 10.17 6.74 -20.56
C LEU A 113 9.02 5.72 -20.68
N SER A 114 9.34 4.43 -20.74
CA SER A 114 8.32 3.37 -20.81
C SER A 114 7.37 3.35 -19.60
N SER A 115 7.84 3.68 -18.41
CA SER A 115 7.01 3.78 -17.20
C SER A 115 6.08 4.99 -17.30
N ILE A 116 6.60 6.13 -17.75
CA ILE A 116 5.84 7.36 -17.96
C ILE A 116 4.74 7.13 -19.00
N SER A 117 5.07 6.61 -20.19
CA SER A 117 4.10 6.36 -21.25
C SER A 117 3.02 5.39 -20.80
N ARG A 118 3.35 4.36 -19.99
CA ARG A 118 2.36 3.43 -19.43
C ARG A 118 1.34 4.15 -18.55
N TYR A 119 1.79 5.04 -17.66
CA TYR A 119 0.89 5.79 -16.79
C TYR A 119 0.02 6.77 -17.56
N LEU A 120 0.63 7.54 -18.47
CA LEU A 120 -0.08 8.55 -19.26
C LEU A 120 -1.10 7.91 -20.18
N ARG A 121 -0.78 6.78 -20.82
CA ARG A 121 -1.73 6.03 -21.65
C ARG A 121 -2.95 5.61 -20.84
N ARG A 122 -2.75 5.02 -19.65
CA ARG A 122 -3.86 4.61 -18.78
C ARG A 122 -4.67 5.81 -18.28
N TYR A 123 -4.01 6.90 -17.90
CA TYR A 123 -4.65 8.14 -17.50
C TYR A 123 -5.56 8.70 -18.61
N LYS A 124 -5.04 8.80 -19.84
CA LYS A 124 -5.81 9.27 -21.02
C LYS A 124 -7.04 8.41 -21.26
N GLN A 125 -6.89 7.08 -21.23
CA GLN A 125 -8.01 6.16 -21.44
C GLN A 125 -9.11 6.30 -20.38
N VAL A 126 -8.75 6.49 -19.11
CA VAL A 126 -9.74 6.74 -18.05
C VAL A 126 -10.42 8.10 -18.25
N LYS A 127 -9.65 9.15 -18.60
CA LYS A 127 -10.16 10.51 -18.84
C LYS A 127 -11.14 10.53 -20.02
N GLU A 128 -10.78 9.91 -21.13
CA GLU A 128 -11.61 9.79 -22.34
C GLU A 128 -12.89 9.00 -22.06
N LEU A 129 -12.75 7.82 -21.42
CA LEU A 129 -13.92 7.01 -21.06
C LEU A 129 -14.93 7.79 -20.23
N ILE A 130 -14.48 8.51 -19.20
CA ILE A 130 -15.39 9.30 -18.36
C ILE A 130 -16.02 10.46 -19.14
N LYS A 131 -15.29 11.07 -20.08
CA LYS A 131 -15.83 12.15 -20.92
C LYS A 131 -16.92 11.67 -21.87
N GLU A 132 -16.83 10.43 -22.35
CA GLU A 132 -17.86 9.81 -23.20
C GLU A 132 -19.06 9.29 -22.42
N MET A 133 -18.87 8.98 -21.13
CA MET A 133 -19.96 8.55 -20.26
C MET A 133 -20.93 9.70 -20.01
N LYS A 134 -22.20 9.48 -20.35
CA LYS A 134 -23.31 10.40 -20.06
C LYS A 134 -23.81 10.30 -18.61
N GLU A 135 -23.38 9.26 -17.90
CA GLU A 135 -23.78 8.92 -16.54
C GLU A 135 -22.57 8.91 -15.60
N GLU A 136 -22.83 8.96 -14.29
CA GLU A 136 -21.79 8.97 -13.27
C GLU A 136 -20.93 7.69 -13.35
N PRO A 137 -19.58 7.81 -13.44
CA PRO A 137 -18.71 6.67 -13.62
C PRO A 137 -18.52 5.89 -12.31
N THR A 138 -19.02 4.66 -12.26
CA THR A 138 -18.76 3.73 -11.15
C THR A 138 -17.42 3.01 -11.31
N ILE A 139 -16.76 2.68 -10.19
CA ILE A 139 -15.44 2.03 -10.17
C ILE A 139 -15.47 0.69 -10.90
N GLU A 140 -16.50 -0.11 -10.65
CA GLU A 140 -16.71 -1.44 -11.24
C GLU A 140 -16.90 -1.33 -12.75
N ARG A 141 -17.58 -0.26 -13.20
CA ARG A 141 -17.81 0.00 -14.63
C ARG A 141 -16.50 0.36 -15.33
N ILE A 142 -15.72 1.27 -14.75
CA ILE A 142 -14.39 1.64 -15.28
C ILE A 142 -13.48 0.42 -15.32
N ALA A 143 -13.41 -0.33 -14.22
CA ALA A 143 -12.59 -1.54 -14.11
C ALA A 143 -12.93 -2.57 -15.19
N ARG A 144 -14.23 -2.81 -15.41
CA ARG A 144 -14.72 -3.74 -16.43
C ARG A 144 -14.41 -3.29 -17.86
N LEU A 145 -14.66 -2.01 -18.18
CA LEU A 145 -14.46 -1.47 -19.52
C LEU A 145 -12.98 -1.40 -19.91
N LEU A 146 -12.12 -0.98 -18.98
CA LEU A 146 -10.67 -0.84 -19.23
C LEU A 146 -9.87 -2.11 -18.91
N ARG A 147 -10.53 -3.17 -18.43
CA ARG A 147 -9.93 -4.43 -17.98
C ARG A 147 -8.79 -4.21 -16.98
N ILE A 148 -9.07 -3.39 -15.97
CA ILE A 148 -8.14 -3.08 -14.88
C ILE A 148 -8.75 -3.49 -13.54
N SER A 149 -7.94 -3.57 -12.49
CA SER A 149 -8.47 -3.81 -11.15
C SER A 149 -9.31 -2.62 -10.67
N GLU A 150 -10.32 -2.88 -9.84
CA GLU A 150 -11.12 -1.84 -9.18
C GLU A 150 -10.24 -0.88 -8.37
N TYR A 151 -9.18 -1.41 -7.77
CA TYR A 151 -8.17 -0.60 -7.11
C TYR A 151 -7.54 0.42 -8.07
N LEU A 152 -7.05 -0.02 -9.24
CA LEU A 152 -6.42 0.87 -10.20
C LEU A 152 -7.41 1.89 -10.78
N ALA A 153 -8.66 1.48 -11.01
CA ALA A 153 -9.73 2.37 -11.43
C ALA A 153 -10.00 3.48 -10.40
N ARG A 154 -10.08 3.11 -9.11
CA ARG A 154 -10.23 4.07 -8.00
C ARG A 154 -9.08 5.07 -7.94
N GLU A 155 -7.84 4.59 -8.10
CA GLU A 155 -6.67 5.47 -8.10
C GLU A 155 -6.75 6.54 -9.20
N TYR A 156 -7.08 6.16 -10.44
CA TYR A 156 -7.19 7.13 -11.53
C TYR A 156 -8.37 8.08 -11.37
N LEU A 157 -9.49 7.60 -10.83
CA LEU A 157 -10.64 8.45 -10.53
C LEU A 157 -10.27 9.51 -9.47
N HIS A 158 -9.59 9.09 -8.39
CA HIS A 158 -9.08 10.00 -7.36
C HIS A 158 -8.15 11.07 -7.95
N LEU A 159 -7.21 10.66 -8.82
CA LEU A 159 -6.29 11.59 -9.48
C LEU A 159 -7.01 12.64 -10.35
N LEU A 160 -8.03 12.22 -11.11
CA LEU A 160 -8.79 13.13 -11.96
C LEU A 160 -9.61 14.14 -11.13
N THR A 161 -10.21 13.69 -10.04
CA THR A 161 -10.94 14.57 -9.13
C THR A 161 -10.00 15.56 -8.44
N GLU A 162 -8.84 15.12 -7.95
CA GLU A 162 -7.85 16.00 -7.32
C GLU A 162 -7.30 17.06 -8.28
N LEU A 163 -7.07 16.68 -9.55
CA LEU A 163 -6.62 17.60 -10.59
C LEU A 163 -7.75 18.46 -11.17
N LYS A 164 -8.96 18.41 -10.57
CA LYS A 164 -10.16 19.13 -10.99
C LYS A 164 -10.51 18.93 -12.46
N GLN A 165 -10.10 17.79 -13.03
CA GLN A 165 -10.40 17.42 -14.40
C GLN A 165 -11.85 16.95 -14.54
N ILE A 166 -12.45 16.54 -13.42
CA ILE A 166 -13.85 16.12 -13.34
C ILE A 166 -14.44 16.61 -12.02
N THR A 167 -15.72 16.98 -12.03
CA THR A 167 -16.49 17.46 -10.87
C THR A 167 -17.53 16.43 -10.43
N TRP A 168 -17.09 15.24 -10.00
CA TRP A 168 -17.96 14.26 -9.34
C TRP A 168 -17.60 14.22 -7.86
N ASN A 169 -18.55 14.56 -6.99
CA ASN A 169 -18.33 14.68 -5.56
C ASN A 169 -19.13 13.60 -4.83
N ASN A 170 -18.50 12.47 -4.57
CA ASN A 170 -19.16 11.35 -3.90
C ASN A 170 -18.35 10.89 -2.69
N LYS A 171 -18.90 11.12 -1.49
CA LYS A 171 -18.33 10.76 -0.18
C LYS A 171 -18.06 9.24 -0.06
N ALA A 172 -18.72 8.42 -0.89
CA ALA A 172 -18.53 6.96 -0.95
C ALA A 172 -17.27 6.53 -1.72
N ILE A 173 -16.75 7.33 -2.67
CA ILE A 173 -15.59 6.99 -3.51
C ILE A 173 -14.28 7.13 -2.73
N PHE A 174 -14.24 8.03 -1.75
CA PHE A 174 -13.06 8.34 -0.94
C PHE A 174 -13.05 7.61 0.40
N LYS A 175 -13.85 6.55 0.55
CA LYS A 175 -13.89 5.80 1.81
C LYS A 175 -12.50 5.27 2.18
N SER A 176 -12.10 5.51 3.42
CA SER A 176 -10.84 5.01 3.96
C SER A 176 -10.84 3.47 4.02
N ARG A 177 -9.66 2.85 4.17
CA ARG A 177 -9.54 1.39 4.27
C ARG A 177 -10.33 0.81 5.45
N GLN A 178 -10.52 1.60 6.52
CA GLN A 178 -11.34 1.20 7.67
C GLN A 178 -12.82 1.22 7.30
N GLU A 179 -13.29 2.29 6.66
CA GLU A 179 -14.70 2.44 6.25
C GLU A 179 -15.12 1.37 5.22
N TYR A 180 -14.23 0.95 4.32
CA TYR A 180 -14.47 -0.18 3.42
C TYR A 180 -14.51 -1.53 4.13
N ARG A 181 -13.66 -1.73 5.14
CA ARG A 181 -13.66 -2.97 5.95
C ARG A 181 -14.92 -3.06 6.79
N GLU A 182 -15.30 -1.98 7.46
CA GLU A 182 -16.50 -1.89 8.28
C GLU A 182 -17.76 -2.10 7.44
N GLU A 183 -17.84 -1.53 6.24
CA GLU A 183 -18.98 -1.76 5.35
C GLU A 183 -19.03 -3.21 4.81
N LYS A 184 -17.87 -3.81 4.51
CA LYS A 184 -17.82 -5.21 4.06
C LYS A 184 -18.23 -6.17 5.18
N LEU A 185 -17.74 -5.93 6.41
CA LEU A 185 -18.14 -6.67 7.61
C LEU A 185 -19.63 -6.49 7.91
N ALA A 186 -20.16 -5.26 7.81
CA ALA A 186 -21.58 -4.99 8.01
C ALA A 186 -22.47 -5.67 6.95
N LYS A 187 -22.00 -5.78 5.70
CA LYS A 187 -22.70 -6.51 4.63
C LYS A 187 -22.67 -8.02 4.85
N GLU A 188 -21.55 -8.58 5.31
CA GLU A 188 -21.42 -9.99 5.68
C GLU A 188 -22.32 -10.35 6.88
N ASP A 189 -22.41 -9.49 7.89
CA ASP A 189 -23.32 -9.65 9.05
C ASP A 189 -24.81 -9.53 8.68
N SER A 190 -25.13 -8.73 7.67
CA SER A 190 -26.51 -8.63 7.16
C SER A 190 -26.89 -9.83 6.28
N ASN A 191 -25.92 -10.42 5.57
CA ASN A 191 -26.13 -11.60 4.76
C ASN A 191 -26.28 -12.86 5.63
N SER A 192 -25.48 -13.01 6.69
CA SER A 192 -25.61 -14.09 7.68
C SER A 192 -26.96 -14.06 8.42
N LYS A 193 -27.46 -12.87 8.77
CA LYS A 193 -28.81 -12.71 9.35
C LYS A 193 -29.94 -13.00 8.36
N SER A 194 -29.70 -12.87 7.06
CA SER A 194 -30.67 -13.24 6.02
C SER A 194 -30.66 -14.75 5.74
N GLU A 195 -29.50 -15.40 5.85
CA GLU A 195 -29.33 -16.84 5.77
C GLU A 195 -29.89 -17.56 7.00
N GLU A 196 -29.70 -17.03 8.21
CA GLU A 196 -30.35 -17.55 9.44
C GLU A 196 -31.87 -17.45 9.37
N LYS A 197 -32.42 -16.38 8.80
CA LYS A 197 -33.88 -16.25 8.59
C LYS A 197 -34.44 -17.20 7.52
N ASN A 198 -33.62 -17.68 6.59
CA ASN A 198 -34.01 -18.67 5.58
C ASN A 198 -33.77 -20.13 6.03
N LEU A 199 -32.84 -20.37 6.95
CA LEU A 199 -32.63 -21.70 7.55
C LEU A 199 -33.72 -22.06 8.59
N GLN A 200 -34.49 -21.09 9.10
CA GLN A 200 -35.57 -21.32 10.05
C GLN A 200 -36.85 -21.96 9.43
N LYS A 201 -36.78 -22.51 8.20
CA LYS A 201 -37.88 -23.20 7.50
C LYS A 201 -37.53 -24.61 7.01
N CYS A 202 -36.57 -25.30 7.64
CA CYS A 202 -36.34 -26.74 7.40
C CYS A 202 -37.05 -27.62 8.45
N PRO A 203 -37.61 -28.79 8.06
CA PRO A 203 -38.40 -29.63 8.97
C PRO A 203 -37.52 -30.19 10.09
N LYS A 204 -38.07 -30.28 11.31
CA LYS A 204 -37.37 -30.80 12.50
C LYS A 204 -36.83 -32.22 12.23
N PHE A 205 -35.51 -32.36 12.11
CA PHE A 205 -34.83 -33.64 12.08
C PHE A 205 -34.49 -34.07 13.52
N GLN A 206 -34.99 -35.23 13.94
CA GLN A 206 -34.81 -35.78 15.29
C GLN A 206 -33.36 -36.28 15.51
N ARG A 207 -32.86 -36.08 16.72
CA ARG A 207 -31.51 -36.46 17.19
C ARG A 207 -31.33 -37.99 17.27
N SER A 208 -30.15 -38.47 16.86
CA SER A 208 -29.49 -39.62 17.50
C SER A 208 -27.96 -39.58 17.38
N GLN A 209 -27.34 -39.65 18.57
CA GLN A 209 -26.05 -40.25 18.96
C GLN A 209 -24.68 -39.74 18.43
N GLY A 210 -23.91 -39.18 19.38
CA GLY A 210 -22.47 -39.37 19.69
C GLY A 210 -21.40 -39.40 18.59
N TRP A 211 -20.40 -38.51 18.69
CA TRP A 211 -19.15 -38.58 17.91
C TRP A 211 -18.03 -39.20 18.77
N ASP A 212 -17.33 -40.19 18.20
CA ASP A 212 -16.20 -40.91 18.77
C ASP A 212 -14.93 -40.03 18.82
N THR A 213 -14.36 -39.87 20.02
CA THR A 213 -13.20 -39.01 20.31
C THR A 213 -11.83 -39.70 20.16
N SER A 214 -11.80 -40.93 19.64
CA SER A 214 -10.58 -41.76 19.49
C SER A 214 -9.55 -41.25 18.44
N LEU A 215 -9.88 -40.22 17.65
CA LEU A 215 -9.11 -39.83 16.46
C LEU A 215 -8.20 -38.59 16.59
N TYR A 216 -7.96 -38.07 17.80
CA TYR A 216 -7.05 -36.92 17.99
C TYR A 216 -5.72 -37.32 18.64
N PRO A 217 -4.56 -36.91 18.08
CA PRO A 217 -3.26 -37.13 18.71
C PRO A 217 -3.11 -36.27 19.98
N PRO A 218 -2.43 -36.78 21.02
CA PRO A 218 -2.32 -36.11 22.33
C PRO A 218 -1.58 -34.77 22.24
N SER A 219 -2.04 -33.83 23.06
CA SER A 219 -1.61 -32.43 23.06
C SER A 219 -0.18 -32.28 23.60
N SER A 220 0.48 -31.18 23.22
CA SER A 220 1.88 -30.89 23.58
C SER A 220 2.17 -30.86 25.08
N GLU A 221 1.15 -30.69 25.91
CA GLU A 221 1.26 -30.68 27.38
C GLU A 221 1.29 -32.10 27.97
N GLU A 222 0.62 -33.09 27.36
CA GLU A 222 0.64 -34.51 27.77
C GLU A 222 2.00 -35.17 27.48
N LYS A 223 2.77 -34.68 26.50
CA LYS A 223 4.11 -35.20 26.17
C LYS A 223 5.18 -34.83 27.20
N SER A 224 4.95 -33.79 28.01
CA SER A 224 5.90 -33.33 29.03
C SER A 224 5.81 -34.12 30.34
N LEU A 225 4.64 -34.68 30.64
CA LEU A 225 4.40 -35.51 31.83
C LEU A 225 4.96 -36.92 31.66
N ILE A 226 4.90 -37.47 30.44
CA ILE A 226 5.38 -38.83 30.12
C ILE A 226 6.93 -38.92 30.12
N HIS A 227 7.64 -37.81 29.93
CA HIS A 227 9.11 -37.80 29.98
C HIS A 227 9.68 -37.81 31.42
N ASN A 228 8.93 -37.26 32.39
CA ASN A 228 9.39 -37.17 33.79
C ASN A 228 9.05 -38.41 34.63
N GLU A 229 8.13 -39.26 34.17
CA GLU A 229 7.75 -40.51 34.85
C GLU A 229 8.67 -41.70 34.49
N ILE A 230 9.46 -41.59 33.42
CA ILE A 230 10.40 -42.63 32.96
C ILE A 230 11.79 -42.50 33.63
N LEU A 231 12.13 -41.33 34.19
CA LEU A 231 13.42 -41.09 34.86
C LEU A 231 13.41 -41.34 36.38
N SER A 232 12.31 -41.81 36.97
CA SER A 232 12.21 -42.11 38.41
C SER A 232 12.05 -43.59 38.74
N THR A 233 12.29 -44.51 37.79
CA THR A 233 12.26 -45.97 38.03
C THR A 233 13.54 -46.70 37.59
N VAL A 234 14.67 -45.99 37.47
CA VAL A 234 16.03 -46.57 37.52
C VAL A 234 16.96 -45.64 38.29
#